data_AF-A0A7N4NRC1-F1
#
_entry.id   AF-A0A7N4NRC1-F1
#
_cell.length_a   1.000
_cell.length_b   1.000
_cell.length_c   1.000
_cell.angle_alpha   90.00
_cell.angle_beta   90.00
_cell.angle_gamma   90.00
#
_symmetry.space_group_name_H-M   'P 1'
#
loop_
_entity.id
_entity.type
_entity.pdbx_description
1 polymer ?
#
loop_
_entity_poly.entity_id
_entity_poly.type
_entity_poly.pdbx_seq_one_letter_code
_entity_poly.pdbx_strand_id
1 'polypeptide(L)'
;MSIGLTVRKYWTSMLKLGELYRQSLPQKKTKPEVSPLLPKHGEPSRTHRFTSKLEASRGGKHKSPETPTPPASCSGTPVPPMPCRSRDASSPRPPGSAASPRTSRSVHSQTVDSALIPCDACSSVQRSLWEVSRALVGLCASQNLPSSLDKFQHLLQGTMGQQLMSVTDLSYWAAEQCKDLARISKHLAALMQAVGPLRAQLAEAERLRRELEQQLQERAGELQEERAEQRRQRVGLQQEQERALAQLGAEKQALLTETSLLKKNVATMTEELKQYQDIIRDLEAKKQEMLEDMSHMVKRSEVAQLEARVQLLTGRLENASQQFGWASTELDKEKAKVDSMIRHQESLQAKQRALLQQLDSLDQEREELRASLEEAEVQQASLEGQLQAARTDREHAEVQLKAHQELLQSLQQEKQGLERTAEELQVTVSKLDQAVQELKERERLLVAFPDLHVPSEAQFESSGNVAEDMRRQVQANDVRIRILEEENGRLRATLAKLKEAAEQGDLRLVPEAQLWSSPSQGQQPAAVSHSRRPSPSASAGRRDRPTSSRPSSEGSLCRPPRAPTVRPNAPPAPRSPRSPLSVTGSSKTSGSNMAYMELRGKGSGKRHLSGSAYLLR
;
A
#
# COMPACT_ATOMS: atom_id res chain seq x y z
N MET A 1 -62.20 51.86 -27.66
CA MET A 1 -62.38 52.22 -29.10
C MET A 1 -61.87 51.07 -29.96
N SER A 2 -62.46 50.79 -31.13
CA SER A 2 -62.04 49.65 -31.97
C SER A 2 -60.79 49.96 -32.81
N ILE A 3 -59.72 49.19 -32.61
CA ILE A 3 -58.43 49.32 -33.29
C ILE A 3 -58.58 49.23 -34.82
N GLY A 4 -59.49 48.37 -35.31
CA GLY A 4 -59.74 48.21 -36.75
C GLY A 4 -60.20 49.48 -37.45
N LEU A 5 -60.94 50.36 -36.77
CA LEU A 5 -61.35 51.66 -37.33
C LEU A 5 -60.17 52.64 -37.41
N THR A 6 -59.25 52.60 -36.45
CA THR A 6 -58.03 53.42 -36.45
C THR A 6 -57.09 53.01 -37.59
N VAL A 7 -56.84 51.70 -37.76
CA VAL A 7 -56.02 51.16 -38.86
C VAL A 7 -56.64 51.49 -40.22
N ARG A 8 -57.97 51.33 -40.37
CA ARG A 8 -58.67 51.67 -41.62
C ARG A 8 -58.60 53.16 -41.93
N LYS A 9 -58.69 54.05 -40.93
CA LYS A 9 -58.48 55.50 -41.10
C LYS A 9 -57.04 55.81 -41.53
N TYR A 10 -56.04 55.21 -40.87
CA TYR A 10 -54.63 55.41 -41.20
C TYR A 10 -54.30 55.01 -42.64
N TRP A 11 -54.71 53.81 -43.07
CA TRP A 11 -54.51 53.34 -44.44
C TRP A 11 -55.21 54.23 -45.48
N THR A 12 -56.44 54.67 -45.18
CA THR A 12 -57.19 55.61 -46.05
C THR A 12 -56.47 56.97 -46.18
N SER A 13 -55.84 57.46 -45.10
CA SER A 13 -55.04 58.69 -45.15
C SER A 13 -53.74 58.50 -45.95
N MET A 14 -53.07 57.35 -45.83
CA MET A 14 -51.85 57.06 -46.58
C MET A 14 -52.12 56.94 -48.09
N LEU A 15 -53.23 56.28 -48.48
CA LEU A 15 -53.65 56.24 -49.89
C LEU A 15 -53.94 57.64 -50.45
N LYS A 16 -54.60 58.51 -49.68
CA LYS A 16 -54.80 59.93 -50.07
C LYS A 16 -53.49 60.70 -50.22
N LEU A 17 -52.49 60.41 -49.39
CA LEU A 17 -51.16 61.01 -49.52
C LEU A 17 -50.45 60.56 -50.81
N GLY A 18 -50.58 59.28 -51.18
CA GLY A 18 -50.11 58.75 -52.48
C GLY A 18 -50.86 59.32 -53.69
N GLU A 19 -52.17 59.60 -53.53
CA GLU A 19 -52.99 60.32 -54.53
C GLU A 19 -52.46 61.75 -54.74
N LEU A 20 -52.20 62.48 -53.66
CA LEU A 20 -51.66 63.85 -53.70
C LEU A 20 -50.24 63.90 -54.29
N TYR A 21 -49.36 62.96 -53.92
CA TYR A 21 -48.01 62.87 -54.49
C TYR A 21 -48.07 62.66 -56.01
N ARG A 22 -48.97 61.79 -56.49
CA ARG A 22 -49.23 61.55 -57.92
C ARG A 22 -49.92 62.73 -58.63
N GLN A 23 -50.62 63.61 -57.91
CA GLN A 23 -51.18 64.86 -58.44
C GLN A 23 -50.16 66.01 -58.50
N SER A 24 -49.02 65.90 -57.79
CA SER A 24 -48.05 66.99 -57.62
C SER A 24 -46.90 67.05 -58.64
N LEU A 25 -46.85 66.14 -59.63
CA LEU A 25 -45.83 66.15 -60.69
C LEU A 25 -46.42 66.56 -62.05
N PRO A 26 -45.95 67.65 -62.70
CA PRO A 26 -46.64 68.24 -63.85
C PRO A 26 -46.33 67.55 -65.19
N GLN A 27 -47.38 67.17 -65.93
CA GLN A 27 -47.29 66.94 -67.38
C GLN A 27 -47.13 68.27 -68.14
N LYS A 28 -46.33 68.26 -69.21
CA LYS A 28 -46.39 69.29 -70.26
C LYS A 28 -47.26 68.84 -71.44
N LYS A 29 -47.99 69.80 -72.00
CA LYS A 29 -49.06 69.69 -73.02
C LYS A 29 -48.47 69.38 -74.43
N THR A 30 -49.20 69.07 -75.51
CA THR A 30 -50.56 69.53 -75.91
C THR A 30 -51.28 68.61 -76.93
N LYS A 31 -52.61 68.77 -77.03
CA LYS A 31 -53.62 68.29 -78.03
C LYS A 31 -53.42 68.89 -79.47
N PRO A 32 -54.20 68.57 -80.55
CA PRO A 32 -55.58 67.98 -80.68
C PRO A 32 -55.66 66.61 -81.43
N GLU A 33 -56.73 65.78 -81.41
CA GLU A 33 -58.16 65.90 -81.87
C GLU A 33 -58.30 65.89 -83.43
N VAL A 34 -59.18 65.14 -84.14
CA VAL A 34 -60.51 64.50 -83.87
C VAL A 34 -60.68 63.10 -84.59
N SER A 35 -61.69 62.32 -84.17
CA SER A 35 -62.28 61.01 -84.61
C SER A 35 -62.74 60.84 -86.11
N PRO A 36 -63.30 59.69 -86.59
CA PRO A 36 -62.90 58.25 -86.50
C PRO A 36 -63.20 57.34 -87.76
N LEU A 37 -62.93 56.02 -87.66
CA LEU A 37 -63.49 54.84 -88.42
C LEU A 37 -63.14 54.52 -89.91
N LEU A 38 -62.42 53.38 -90.11
CA LEU A 38 -62.64 52.17 -90.98
C LEU A 38 -63.67 52.17 -92.16
N PRO A 39 -63.57 51.27 -93.20
CA PRO A 39 -62.49 50.31 -93.59
C PRO A 39 -62.23 50.03 -95.13
N LYS A 40 -61.23 49.17 -95.41
CA LYS A 40 -61.09 48.16 -96.52
C LYS A 40 -60.64 48.53 -97.98
N HIS A 41 -59.56 47.84 -98.39
CA HIS A 41 -59.17 47.25 -99.71
C HIS A 41 -59.20 48.04 -101.04
N GLY A 42 -58.10 47.91 -101.79
CA GLY A 42 -58.00 48.16 -103.24
C GLY A 42 -56.58 47.95 -103.79
N GLU A 43 -56.29 46.76 -104.34
CA GLU A 43 -55.15 46.52 -105.26
C GLU A 43 -55.55 46.91 -106.71
N PRO A 44 -54.76 46.70 -107.80
CA PRO A 44 -53.37 46.21 -107.92
C PRO A 44 -52.47 46.98 -108.92
N SER A 45 -51.15 46.73 -108.88
CA SER A 45 -50.41 46.06 -110.01
C SER A 45 -48.89 46.26 -110.02
N ARG A 46 -48.16 45.13 -110.01
CA ARG A 46 -46.98 44.80 -110.88
C ARG A 46 -45.68 45.63 -110.73
N THR A 47 -44.46 45.09 -110.89
CA THR A 47 -44.01 43.71 -111.26
C THR A 47 -42.53 43.47 -110.87
N HIS A 48 -42.25 42.40 -110.08
CA HIS A 48 -41.04 41.53 -110.13
C HIS A 48 -39.62 42.13 -109.91
N ARG A 49 -38.54 41.39 -109.58
CA ARG A 49 -38.26 39.93 -109.35
C ARG A 49 -37.23 39.81 -108.16
N PHE A 50 -37.43 38.95 -107.15
CA PHE A 50 -36.91 37.54 -107.00
C PHE A 50 -35.37 37.39 -107.02
N THR A 51 -34.67 36.50 -106.29
CA THR A 51 -34.94 35.37 -105.33
C THR A 51 -34.00 35.53 -104.10
N SER A 52 -34.22 35.03 -102.86
CA SER A 52 -34.94 33.89 -102.25
C SER A 52 -34.12 32.62 -101.94
N LYS A 53 -34.29 32.15 -100.69
CA LYS A 53 -33.72 31.00 -99.94
C LYS A 53 -33.60 29.64 -100.66
N LEU A 54 -32.72 28.76 -100.14
CA LEU A 54 -33.12 27.43 -99.61
C LEU A 54 -32.07 26.82 -98.63
N GLU A 55 -32.34 25.63 -98.10
CA GLU A 55 -31.60 24.90 -97.06
C GLU A 55 -30.83 23.65 -97.57
N ALA A 56 -30.05 23.05 -96.66
CA ALA A 56 -29.86 21.59 -96.46
C ALA A 56 -28.88 20.75 -97.33
N SER A 57 -27.91 20.15 -96.61
CA SER A 57 -27.45 18.74 -96.71
C SER A 57 -26.44 18.24 -97.76
N ARG A 58 -25.63 17.27 -97.28
CA ARG A 58 -24.74 16.28 -97.96
C ARG A 58 -23.43 16.74 -98.61
N GLY A 59 -22.37 15.95 -98.35
CA GLY A 59 -21.34 15.63 -99.35
C GLY A 59 -19.88 16.02 -99.01
N GLY A 60 -19.20 15.29 -98.13
CA GLY A 60 -17.74 15.45 -97.91
C GLY A 60 -16.87 14.63 -98.87
N LYS A 61 -15.53 14.66 -98.72
CA LYS A 61 -14.60 13.57 -99.13
C LYS A 61 -13.11 13.78 -98.77
N HIS A 62 -12.50 12.75 -98.15
CA HIS A 62 -11.06 12.41 -98.12
C HIS A 62 -10.06 13.43 -97.47
N LYS A 63 -8.86 13.05 -97.01
CA LYS A 63 -8.03 11.83 -97.22
C LYS A 63 -7.46 11.21 -95.91
N SER A 64 -7.23 9.90 -95.94
CA SER A 64 -6.22 9.15 -95.15
C SER A 64 -4.91 9.09 -95.98
N PRO A 65 -3.70 8.88 -95.39
CA PRO A 65 -3.16 7.51 -95.23
C PRO A 65 -2.24 7.30 -93.99
N GLU A 66 -1.82 6.12 -93.49
CA GLU A 66 -2.25 4.70 -93.57
C GLU A 66 -1.59 3.89 -92.42
N THR A 67 -1.67 2.54 -92.40
CA THR A 67 -0.91 1.62 -91.50
C THR A 67 0.13 0.77 -92.28
N PRO A 68 1.13 0.18 -91.59
CA PRO A 68 1.15 -1.29 -91.46
C PRO A 68 1.77 -1.82 -90.13
N THR A 69 1.83 -3.16 -89.99
CA THR A 69 2.40 -3.91 -88.84
C THR A 69 3.68 -4.73 -89.23
N PRO A 70 4.04 -5.83 -88.54
CA PRO A 70 5.19 -5.99 -87.63
C PRO A 70 6.42 -6.69 -88.29
N PRO A 71 7.52 -7.06 -87.57
CA PRO A 71 7.60 -8.41 -86.94
C PRO A 71 8.61 -8.64 -85.76
N ALA A 72 8.51 -9.81 -85.12
CA ALA A 72 9.59 -10.62 -84.47
C ALA A 72 10.33 -10.06 -83.22
N SER A 73 11.05 -10.83 -82.36
CA SER A 73 11.23 -12.30 -82.24
C SER A 73 11.71 -12.72 -80.82
N CYS A 74 11.55 -14.01 -80.46
CA CYS A 74 12.25 -14.77 -79.39
C CYS A 74 12.11 -14.27 -77.92
N SER A 75 12.28 -15.05 -76.84
CA SER A 75 12.34 -16.51 -76.54
C SER A 75 12.32 -16.64 -74.99
N GLY A 76 11.87 -17.71 -74.30
CA GLY A 76 11.34 -19.02 -74.68
C GLY A 76 10.91 -19.82 -73.43
N THR A 77 10.43 -21.05 -73.60
CA THR A 77 10.03 -22.01 -72.53
C THR A 77 11.19 -22.98 -72.17
N PRO A 78 11.10 -23.98 -71.25
CA PRO A 78 9.95 -24.46 -70.47
C PRO A 78 10.14 -24.77 -68.96
N VAL A 79 9.01 -25.16 -68.35
CA VAL A 79 8.75 -25.96 -67.13
C VAL A 79 9.74 -27.13 -66.88
N PRO A 80 9.86 -27.61 -65.62
CA PRO A 80 9.10 -28.82 -65.23
C PRO A 80 8.54 -28.82 -63.78
N PRO A 81 7.46 -29.61 -63.49
CA PRO A 81 6.95 -29.83 -62.14
C PRO A 81 7.01 -31.31 -61.67
N MET A 82 7.04 -31.54 -60.34
CA MET A 82 6.84 -32.85 -59.67
C MET A 82 7.96 -33.90 -59.94
N PRO A 83 8.02 -35.11 -59.30
CA PRO A 83 7.06 -35.72 -58.36
C PRO A 83 7.63 -36.51 -57.12
N CYS A 84 6.70 -36.97 -56.28
CA CYS A 84 6.67 -38.29 -55.59
C CYS A 84 7.63 -38.69 -54.44
N ARG A 85 7.00 -39.24 -53.36
CA ARG A 85 7.35 -40.49 -52.63
C ARG A 85 8.61 -40.50 -51.72
N SER A 86 8.80 -41.41 -50.75
CA SER A 86 7.92 -42.41 -50.07
C SER A 86 8.58 -42.96 -48.78
N ARG A 87 7.74 -43.51 -47.87
CA ARG A 87 7.92 -44.73 -47.02
C ARG A 87 9.24 -45.07 -46.29
N ASP A 88 9.04 -45.45 -45.02
CA ASP A 88 9.40 -46.73 -44.38
C ASP A 88 10.77 -47.40 -44.65
N ALA A 89 11.65 -47.40 -43.63
CA ALA A 89 12.52 -48.53 -43.25
C ALA A 89 12.97 -48.34 -41.78
N SER A 90 12.60 -49.19 -40.81
CA SER A 90 12.93 -50.61 -40.60
C SER A 90 14.29 -50.84 -39.92
N SER A 91 14.25 -51.27 -38.66
CA SER A 91 15.42 -51.77 -37.90
C SER A 91 15.64 -53.27 -38.13
N PRO A 92 16.87 -53.73 -38.42
CA PRO A 92 17.23 -55.15 -38.36
C PRO A 92 17.78 -55.55 -36.99
N ARG A 93 17.21 -56.61 -36.40
CA ARG A 93 17.73 -57.31 -35.21
C ARG A 93 18.84 -58.31 -35.64
N PRO A 94 19.90 -58.54 -34.85
CA PRO A 94 21.06 -59.32 -35.32
C PRO A 94 20.85 -60.85 -35.24
N PRO A 95 21.59 -61.64 -36.04
CA PRO A 95 21.95 -63.00 -35.68
C PRO A 95 22.95 -62.98 -34.50
N GLY A 96 23.06 -63.99 -33.65
CA GLY A 96 22.46 -65.33 -33.74
C GLY A 96 23.56 -66.38 -33.68
N SER A 97 23.85 -66.89 -32.47
CA SER A 97 24.60 -68.12 -32.29
C SER A 97 24.17 -68.78 -30.98
N ALA A 98 23.58 -69.97 -31.08
CA ALA A 98 23.18 -70.78 -29.95
C ALA A 98 24.13 -71.99 -29.86
N ALA A 99 25.11 -71.92 -28.95
CA ALA A 99 25.96 -73.05 -28.61
C ALA A 99 25.49 -73.64 -27.28
N SER A 100 24.67 -74.71 -27.33
CA SER A 100 24.16 -75.38 -26.13
C SER A 100 25.26 -76.22 -25.47
N PRO A 101 25.66 -75.97 -24.21
CA PRO A 101 26.57 -76.84 -23.49
C PRO A 101 25.88 -78.18 -23.20
N ARG A 102 26.53 -79.28 -23.58
CA ARG A 102 26.01 -80.65 -23.42
C ARG A 102 25.59 -80.91 -21.97
N THR A 103 24.33 -81.28 -21.76
CA THR A 103 23.79 -81.71 -20.46
C THR A 103 24.32 -83.08 -20.07
N SER A 104 25.56 -83.11 -19.58
CA SER A 104 26.18 -84.30 -18.97
C SER A 104 25.44 -84.70 -17.68
N ARG A 105 24.38 -85.50 -17.82
CA ARG A 105 23.69 -86.18 -16.72
C ARG A 105 24.57 -87.30 -16.13
N SER A 106 25.65 -86.89 -15.48
CA SER A 106 26.57 -87.73 -14.70
C SER A 106 25.90 -88.13 -13.39
N VAL A 107 25.08 -89.19 -13.40
CA VAL A 107 24.55 -89.81 -12.19
C VAL A 107 25.58 -90.80 -11.65
N HIS A 108 26.61 -90.27 -11.00
CA HIS A 108 27.57 -91.05 -10.21
C HIS A 108 27.30 -90.77 -8.73
N SER A 109 26.83 -91.78 -7.99
CA SER A 109 26.72 -91.71 -6.54
C SER A 109 28.11 -91.75 -5.92
N GLN A 110 28.51 -90.68 -5.22
CA GLN A 110 29.83 -90.63 -4.57
C GLN A 110 29.99 -91.75 -3.53
N THR A 111 31.06 -92.53 -3.67
CA THR A 111 31.61 -93.34 -2.58
C THR A 111 32.36 -92.43 -1.59
N VAL A 112 32.56 -92.89 -0.35
CA VAL A 112 33.14 -92.08 0.74
C VAL A 112 34.50 -91.47 0.35
N ASP A 113 35.37 -92.23 -0.31
CA ASP A 113 36.69 -91.76 -0.76
C ASP A 113 36.59 -90.69 -1.86
N SER A 114 35.56 -90.79 -2.73
CA SER A 114 35.27 -89.81 -3.78
C SER A 114 34.51 -88.56 -3.28
N ALA A 115 34.08 -88.55 -2.02
CA ALA A 115 33.46 -87.38 -1.39
C ALA A 115 34.48 -86.33 -0.92
N LEU A 116 35.74 -86.75 -0.74
CA LEU A 116 36.83 -85.89 -0.26
C LEU A 116 37.58 -85.15 -1.39
N ILE A 117 37.38 -85.55 -2.65
CA ILE A 117 38.02 -84.93 -3.82
C ILE A 117 36.96 -84.13 -4.59
N PRO A 118 37.12 -82.81 -4.79
CA PRO A 118 36.13 -82.01 -5.51
C PRO A 118 36.07 -82.38 -7.00
N CYS A 119 34.86 -82.60 -7.52
CA CYS A 119 34.68 -83.04 -8.91
C CYS A 119 34.77 -81.88 -9.93
N ASP A 120 35.02 -82.23 -11.20
CA ASP A 120 35.15 -81.25 -12.30
C ASP A 120 33.92 -80.36 -12.47
N ALA A 121 32.72 -80.87 -12.14
CA ALA A 121 31.49 -80.07 -12.17
C ALA A 121 31.54 -78.93 -11.15
N CYS A 122 32.03 -79.18 -9.93
CA CYS A 122 32.23 -78.13 -8.92
C CYS A 122 33.33 -77.14 -9.33
N SER A 123 34.44 -77.62 -9.90
CA SER A 123 35.51 -76.77 -10.45
C SER A 123 34.99 -75.86 -11.58
N SER A 124 34.15 -76.40 -12.48
CA SER A 124 33.53 -75.67 -13.58
C SER A 124 32.53 -74.61 -13.07
N VAL A 125 31.65 -74.97 -12.12
CA VAL A 125 30.70 -74.05 -11.50
C VAL A 125 31.43 -72.90 -10.77
N GLN A 126 32.48 -73.19 -10.00
CA GLN A 126 33.27 -72.13 -9.35
C GLN A 126 33.95 -71.22 -10.39
N ARG A 127 34.53 -71.77 -11.47
CA ARG A 127 35.13 -70.97 -12.55
C ARG A 127 34.14 -70.02 -13.22
N SER A 128 32.94 -70.51 -13.54
CA SER A 128 31.87 -69.66 -14.07
C SER A 128 31.41 -68.59 -13.06
N LEU A 129 31.38 -68.93 -11.77
CA LEU A 129 31.06 -67.98 -10.69
C LEU A 129 32.09 -66.85 -10.57
N TRP A 130 33.39 -67.12 -10.78
CA TRP A 130 34.44 -66.09 -10.89
C TRP A 130 34.22 -65.17 -12.10
N GLU A 131 33.91 -65.73 -13.28
CA GLU A 131 33.66 -64.98 -14.52
C GLU A 131 32.45 -64.05 -14.41
N VAL A 132 31.31 -64.58 -13.93
CA VAL A 132 30.08 -63.80 -13.66
C VAL A 132 30.36 -62.67 -12.68
N SER A 133 31.17 -62.92 -11.66
CA SER A 133 31.43 -61.92 -10.63
C SER A 133 32.43 -60.86 -11.07
N ARG A 134 33.39 -61.18 -11.95
CA ARG A 134 34.20 -60.16 -12.64
C ARG A 134 33.33 -59.26 -13.52
N ALA A 135 32.34 -59.84 -14.20
CA ALA A 135 31.36 -59.06 -14.96
C ALA A 135 30.47 -58.17 -14.06
N LEU A 136 30.08 -58.64 -12.87
CA LEU A 136 29.32 -57.83 -11.90
C LEU A 136 30.16 -56.71 -11.28
N VAL A 137 31.43 -56.95 -10.96
CA VAL A 137 32.38 -55.90 -10.53
C VAL A 137 32.52 -54.84 -11.64
N GLY A 138 32.75 -55.27 -12.88
CA GLY A 138 32.85 -54.36 -14.04
C GLY A 138 31.57 -53.57 -14.30
N LEU A 139 30.39 -54.21 -14.12
CA LEU A 139 29.09 -53.53 -14.25
C LEU A 139 28.91 -52.48 -13.14
N CYS A 140 29.17 -52.82 -11.88
CA CYS A 140 29.18 -51.86 -10.77
C CYS A 140 30.11 -50.67 -11.06
N ALA A 141 31.36 -50.93 -11.45
CA ALA A 141 32.34 -49.89 -11.78
C ALA A 141 31.86 -49.00 -12.94
N SER A 142 31.29 -49.58 -14.01
CA SER A 142 30.77 -48.81 -15.16
C SER A 142 29.63 -47.86 -14.80
N GLN A 143 28.87 -48.17 -13.73
CA GLN A 143 27.77 -47.34 -13.21
C GLN A 143 28.20 -46.52 -11.97
N ASN A 144 29.50 -46.46 -11.66
CA ASN A 144 30.06 -45.81 -10.47
C ASN A 144 29.46 -46.30 -9.13
N LEU A 145 29.03 -47.57 -9.07
CA LEU A 145 28.51 -48.22 -7.87
C LEU A 145 29.64 -48.94 -7.13
N PRO A 146 29.69 -48.87 -5.78
CA PRO A 146 30.65 -49.65 -5.02
C PRO A 146 30.29 -51.14 -5.10
N SER A 147 31.27 -51.99 -5.39
CA SER A 147 31.13 -53.45 -5.35
C SER A 147 31.54 -54.02 -3.99
N SER A 148 30.80 -55.04 -3.57
CA SER A 148 31.09 -55.92 -2.43
C SER A 148 31.96 -57.10 -2.89
N LEU A 149 31.66 -57.66 -4.06
CA LEU A 149 32.43 -58.74 -4.67
C LEU A 149 33.88 -58.34 -4.97
N ASP A 150 34.15 -57.11 -5.38
CA ASP A 150 35.50 -56.59 -5.66
C ASP A 150 36.41 -56.66 -4.42
N LYS A 151 35.87 -56.24 -3.27
CA LYS A 151 36.58 -56.27 -1.98
C LYS A 151 36.82 -57.71 -1.51
N PHE A 152 35.85 -58.59 -1.69
CA PHE A 152 36.00 -60.01 -1.34
C PHE A 152 36.91 -60.77 -2.34
N GLN A 153 36.93 -60.36 -3.61
CA GLN A 153 37.92 -60.81 -4.59
C GLN A 153 39.34 -60.44 -4.14
N HIS A 154 39.58 -59.20 -3.72
CA HIS A 154 40.87 -58.80 -3.17
C HIS A 154 41.31 -59.62 -1.94
N LEU A 155 40.37 -60.01 -1.06
CA LEU A 155 40.66 -60.89 0.08
C LEU A 155 41.00 -62.34 -0.33
N LEU A 156 40.49 -62.82 -1.46
CA LEU A 156 40.73 -64.18 -1.99
C LEU A 156 41.82 -64.25 -3.07
N GLN A 157 42.54 -63.16 -3.36
CA GLN A 157 43.53 -63.10 -4.46
C GLN A 157 44.63 -64.17 -4.38
N GLY A 158 44.97 -64.65 -3.17
CA GLY A 158 45.98 -65.70 -2.97
C GLY A 158 45.54 -67.14 -3.31
N THR A 159 44.24 -67.42 -3.39
CA THR A 159 43.71 -68.78 -3.65
C THR A 159 43.02 -68.93 -5.01
N MET A 160 42.84 -67.84 -5.77
CA MET A 160 42.07 -67.83 -7.01
C MET A 160 42.56 -68.87 -8.04
N GLY A 161 41.68 -69.79 -8.40
CA GLY A 161 41.86 -70.72 -9.51
C GLY A 161 42.81 -71.89 -9.26
N GLN A 162 43.53 -71.93 -8.13
CA GLN A 162 44.43 -73.04 -7.76
C GLN A 162 43.81 -74.01 -6.73
N GLN A 163 42.92 -73.51 -5.86
CA GLN A 163 42.19 -74.32 -4.89
C GLN A 163 40.68 -74.01 -5.00
N LEU A 164 39.83 -75.01 -4.78
CA LEU A 164 38.39 -74.76 -4.71
C LEU A 164 38.03 -74.04 -3.41
N MET A 165 37.14 -73.05 -3.53
CA MET A 165 36.57 -72.30 -2.40
C MET A 165 35.84 -73.23 -1.43
N SER A 166 35.92 -72.94 -0.12
CA SER A 166 35.16 -73.69 0.88
C SER A 166 33.66 -73.38 0.78
N VAL A 167 32.83 -74.23 1.39
CA VAL A 167 31.36 -74.01 1.46
C VAL A 167 31.05 -72.66 2.14
N THR A 168 31.84 -72.27 3.14
CA THR A 168 31.72 -70.98 3.82
C THR A 168 32.02 -69.82 2.87
N ASP A 169 33.13 -69.89 2.12
CA ASP A 169 33.52 -68.84 1.17
C ASP A 169 32.50 -68.69 0.06
N LEU A 170 31.95 -69.80 -0.46
CA LEU A 170 30.87 -69.80 -1.45
C LEU A 170 29.58 -69.16 -0.89
N SER A 171 29.25 -69.39 0.38
CA SER A 171 28.07 -68.78 1.01
C SER A 171 28.24 -67.27 1.20
N TYR A 172 29.43 -66.81 1.60
CA TYR A 172 29.74 -65.39 1.71
C TYR A 172 29.82 -64.72 0.33
N TRP A 173 30.41 -65.39 -0.66
CA TRP A 173 30.42 -64.95 -2.06
C TRP A 173 29.02 -64.75 -2.61
N ALA A 174 28.12 -65.71 -2.38
CA ALA A 174 26.72 -65.57 -2.78
C ALA A 174 26.04 -64.39 -2.06
N ALA A 175 26.37 -64.11 -0.80
CA ALA A 175 25.86 -62.95 -0.08
C ALA A 175 26.39 -61.61 -0.65
N GLU A 176 27.69 -61.51 -0.96
CA GLU A 176 28.27 -60.32 -1.60
C GLU A 176 27.77 -60.13 -3.05
N GLN A 177 27.56 -61.21 -3.79
CA GLN A 177 26.94 -61.20 -5.11
C GLN A 177 25.49 -60.70 -5.06
N CYS A 178 24.70 -61.19 -4.10
CA CYS A 178 23.34 -60.70 -3.84
C CYS A 178 23.33 -59.22 -3.46
N LYS A 179 24.30 -58.74 -2.67
CA LYS A 179 24.43 -57.30 -2.33
C LYS A 179 24.71 -56.44 -3.55
N ASP A 180 25.59 -56.88 -4.47
CA ASP A 180 25.89 -56.13 -5.70
C ASP A 180 24.73 -56.15 -6.69
N LEU A 181 24.09 -57.30 -6.90
CA LEU A 181 22.86 -57.41 -7.69
C LEU A 181 21.73 -56.55 -7.12
N ALA A 182 21.59 -56.45 -5.80
CA ALA A 182 20.62 -55.57 -5.15
C ALA A 182 20.94 -54.08 -5.34
N ARG A 183 22.22 -53.68 -5.32
CA ARG A 183 22.63 -52.29 -5.65
C ARG A 183 22.36 -51.95 -7.11
N ILE A 184 22.73 -52.83 -8.04
CA ILE A 184 22.45 -52.68 -9.48
C ILE A 184 20.94 -52.58 -9.72
N SER A 185 20.15 -53.48 -9.15
CA SER A 185 18.68 -53.47 -9.24
C SER A 185 18.07 -52.17 -8.70
N LYS A 186 18.51 -51.71 -7.52
CA LYS A 186 18.07 -50.43 -6.95
C LYS A 186 18.46 -49.23 -7.81
N HIS A 187 19.65 -49.23 -8.41
CA HIS A 187 20.10 -48.17 -9.31
C HIS A 187 19.29 -48.14 -10.61
N LEU A 188 19.05 -49.30 -11.24
CA LEU A 188 18.17 -49.43 -12.40
C LEU A 188 16.73 -48.99 -12.09
N ALA A 189 16.19 -49.34 -10.92
CA ALA A 189 14.88 -48.87 -10.47
C ALA A 189 14.82 -47.34 -10.31
N ALA A 190 15.86 -46.72 -9.73
CA ALA A 190 15.95 -45.27 -9.59
C ALA A 190 16.07 -44.57 -10.97
N LEU A 191 16.87 -45.11 -11.89
CA LEU A 191 16.97 -44.59 -13.27
C LEU A 191 15.62 -44.70 -14.00
N MET A 192 14.92 -45.85 -13.92
CA MET A 192 13.60 -46.01 -14.52
C MET A 192 12.56 -45.04 -13.93
N GLN A 193 12.61 -44.77 -12.63
CA GLN A 193 11.76 -43.74 -12.00
C GLN A 193 12.09 -42.33 -12.49
N ALA A 194 13.38 -41.99 -12.69
CA ALA A 194 13.80 -40.68 -13.19
C ALA A 194 13.45 -40.43 -14.68
N VAL A 195 13.38 -41.48 -15.51
CA VAL A 195 13.02 -41.38 -16.94
C VAL A 195 11.58 -40.87 -17.14
N GLY A 196 10.65 -41.14 -16.23
CA GLY A 196 9.27 -40.65 -16.30
C GLY A 196 9.18 -39.11 -16.25
N PRO A 197 9.63 -38.46 -15.17
CA PRO A 197 9.68 -37.00 -15.06
C PRO A 197 10.48 -36.32 -16.18
N LEU A 198 11.61 -36.88 -16.61
CA LEU A 198 12.41 -36.32 -17.71
C LEU A 198 11.66 -36.35 -19.05
N ARG A 199 10.91 -37.42 -19.35
CA ARG A 199 10.04 -37.47 -20.54
C ARG A 199 8.88 -36.49 -20.46
N ALA A 200 8.28 -36.30 -19.28
CA ALA A 200 7.23 -35.30 -19.07
C ALA A 200 7.76 -33.87 -19.26
N GLN A 201 8.93 -33.55 -18.70
CA GLN A 201 9.60 -32.26 -18.87
C GLN A 201 9.98 -32.00 -20.33
N LEU A 202 10.46 -33.01 -21.07
CA LEU A 202 10.75 -32.88 -22.50
C LEU A 202 9.47 -32.61 -23.32
N ALA A 203 8.40 -33.38 -23.10
CA ALA A 203 7.14 -33.20 -23.81
C ALA A 203 6.50 -31.82 -23.54
N GLU A 204 6.62 -31.32 -22.30
CA GLU A 204 6.17 -29.99 -21.90
C GLU A 204 7.04 -28.88 -22.50
N ALA A 205 8.37 -29.03 -22.52
CA ALA A 205 9.26 -28.10 -23.20
C ALA A 205 8.99 -28.05 -24.72
N GLU A 206 8.70 -29.20 -25.35
CA GLU A 206 8.28 -29.27 -26.75
C GLU A 206 6.89 -28.67 -26.99
N ARG A 207 5.97 -28.72 -26.01
CA ARG A 207 4.67 -28.04 -26.08
C ARG A 207 4.86 -26.52 -26.05
N LEU A 208 5.58 -26.02 -25.05
CA LEU A 208 5.88 -24.60 -24.89
C LEU A 208 6.68 -24.05 -26.09
N ARG A 209 7.61 -24.83 -26.66
CA ARG A 209 8.33 -24.43 -27.89
C ARG A 209 7.38 -24.26 -29.07
N ARG A 210 6.45 -25.19 -29.29
CA ARG A 210 5.43 -25.10 -30.36
C ARG A 210 4.48 -23.92 -30.17
N GLU A 211 4.08 -23.64 -28.93
CA GLU A 211 3.22 -22.49 -28.61
C GLU A 211 3.94 -21.14 -28.84
N LEU A 212 5.24 -21.05 -28.51
CA LEU A 212 6.06 -19.89 -28.85
C LEU A 212 6.32 -19.79 -30.37
N GLU A 213 6.56 -20.90 -31.05
CA GLU A 213 6.69 -20.96 -32.52
C GLU A 213 5.41 -20.46 -33.21
N GLN A 214 4.22 -20.87 -32.73
CA GLN A 214 2.94 -20.39 -33.21
C GLN A 214 2.73 -18.90 -32.92
N GLN A 215 2.94 -18.44 -31.68
CA GLN A 215 2.81 -17.02 -31.33
C GLN A 215 3.74 -16.12 -32.16
N LEU A 216 4.97 -16.58 -32.44
CA LEU A 216 5.90 -15.85 -33.32
C LEU A 216 5.42 -15.81 -34.77
N GLN A 217 4.78 -16.87 -35.28
CA GLN A 217 4.17 -16.88 -36.62
C GLN A 217 2.95 -15.95 -36.69
N GLU A 218 2.08 -15.97 -35.69
CA GLU A 218 0.91 -15.09 -35.58
C GLU A 218 1.33 -13.61 -35.52
N ARG A 219 2.27 -13.25 -34.62
CA ARG A 219 2.82 -11.89 -34.55
C ARG A 219 3.58 -11.46 -35.81
N ALA A 220 4.27 -12.38 -36.49
CA ALA A 220 4.91 -12.09 -37.78
C ALA A 220 3.87 -11.81 -38.88
N GLY A 221 2.75 -12.54 -38.87
CA GLY A 221 1.59 -12.31 -39.75
C GLY A 221 0.97 -10.94 -39.52
N GLU A 222 0.57 -10.63 -38.27
CA GLU A 222 0.03 -9.32 -37.89
C GLU A 222 0.94 -8.17 -38.33
N LEU A 223 2.25 -8.26 -38.04
CA LEU A 223 3.22 -7.24 -38.45
C LEU A 223 3.39 -7.15 -39.96
N GLN A 224 3.20 -8.24 -40.72
CA GLN A 224 3.24 -8.22 -42.17
C GLN A 224 1.99 -7.58 -42.76
N GLU A 225 0.81 -7.85 -42.21
CA GLU A 225 -0.46 -7.24 -42.60
C GLU A 225 -0.48 -5.74 -42.27
N GLU A 226 -0.07 -5.35 -41.05
CA GLU A 226 0.08 -3.94 -40.67
C GLU A 226 1.03 -3.20 -41.62
N ARG A 227 2.19 -3.80 -41.94
CA ARG A 227 3.15 -3.24 -42.92
C ARG A 227 2.62 -3.22 -44.35
N ALA A 228 1.66 -4.06 -44.72
CA ALA A 228 1.01 -4.01 -46.03
C ALA A 228 -0.03 -2.89 -46.07
N GLU A 229 -0.81 -2.74 -45.01
CA GLU A 229 -1.86 -1.73 -44.89
C GLU A 229 -1.28 -0.32 -44.72
N GLN A 230 -0.23 -0.14 -43.89
CA GLN A 230 0.54 1.11 -43.85
C GLN A 230 1.12 1.51 -45.23
N ARG A 231 1.52 0.54 -46.07
CA ARG A 231 1.97 0.83 -47.45
C ARG A 231 0.80 1.25 -48.34
N ARG A 232 -0.34 0.57 -48.27
CA ARG A 232 -1.56 0.93 -49.00
C ARG A 232 -2.00 2.36 -48.66
N GLN A 233 -2.02 2.70 -47.37
CA GLN A 233 -2.38 4.04 -46.90
C GLN A 233 -1.37 5.10 -47.37
N ARG A 234 -0.07 4.83 -47.30
CA ARG A 234 0.96 5.74 -47.85
C ARG A 234 0.78 5.98 -49.34
N VAL A 235 0.58 4.92 -50.13
CA VAL A 235 0.35 5.02 -51.59
C VAL A 235 -0.98 5.72 -51.91
N GLY A 236 -2.04 5.47 -51.14
CA GLY A 236 -3.33 6.17 -51.26
C GLY A 236 -3.18 7.67 -51.01
N LEU A 237 -2.59 8.06 -49.88
CA LEU A 237 -2.31 9.46 -49.54
C LEU A 237 -1.40 10.14 -50.57
N GLN A 238 -0.40 9.44 -51.12
CA GLN A 238 0.43 9.96 -52.20
C GLN A 238 -0.39 10.20 -53.48
N GLN A 239 -1.22 9.25 -53.90
CA GLN A 239 -2.11 9.43 -55.05
C GLN A 239 -3.15 10.53 -54.84
N GLU A 240 -3.66 10.73 -53.62
CA GLU A 240 -4.56 11.82 -53.27
C GLU A 240 -3.86 13.18 -53.33
N GLN A 241 -2.63 13.27 -52.82
CA GLN A 241 -1.79 14.47 -52.94
C GLN A 241 -1.45 14.78 -54.41
N GLU A 242 -1.08 13.78 -55.20
CA GLU A 242 -0.82 13.92 -56.64
C GLU A 242 -2.08 14.40 -57.40
N ARG A 243 -3.25 13.82 -57.11
CA ARG A 243 -4.53 14.26 -57.68
C ARG A 243 -4.87 15.70 -57.29
N ALA A 244 -4.72 16.06 -56.02
CA ALA A 244 -4.98 17.42 -55.54
C ALA A 244 -4.01 18.45 -56.16
N LEU A 245 -2.72 18.11 -56.29
CA LEU A 245 -1.73 18.96 -56.97
C LEU A 245 -2.01 19.09 -58.47
N ALA A 246 -2.49 18.02 -59.14
CA ALA A 246 -2.91 18.08 -60.54
C ALA A 246 -4.18 18.93 -60.72
N GLN A 247 -5.15 18.83 -59.83
CA GLN A 247 -6.37 19.66 -59.81
C GLN A 247 -6.02 21.14 -59.61
N LEU A 248 -5.28 21.48 -58.55
CA LEU A 248 -4.81 22.85 -58.29
C LEU A 248 -3.92 23.38 -59.43
N GLY A 249 -3.16 22.51 -60.09
CA GLY A 249 -2.40 22.84 -61.30
C GLY A 249 -3.30 23.22 -62.47
N ALA A 250 -4.36 22.44 -62.73
CA ALA A 250 -5.34 22.71 -63.78
C ALA A 250 -6.17 23.97 -63.48
N GLU A 251 -6.66 24.13 -62.25
CA GLU A 251 -7.39 25.32 -61.78
C GLU A 251 -6.54 26.58 -61.92
N LYS A 252 -5.26 26.53 -61.51
CA LYS A 252 -4.32 27.64 -61.69
C LYS A 252 -4.16 28.02 -63.17
N GLN A 253 -4.09 27.06 -64.09
CA GLN A 253 -3.98 27.35 -65.52
C GLN A 253 -5.31 27.88 -66.11
N ALA A 254 -6.46 27.38 -65.64
CA ALA A 254 -7.76 27.92 -66.00
C ALA A 254 -7.90 29.39 -65.54
N LEU A 255 -7.60 29.68 -64.27
CA LEU A 255 -7.61 31.04 -63.72
C LEU A 255 -6.59 31.96 -64.42
N LEU A 256 -5.43 31.46 -64.84
CA LEU A 256 -4.46 32.25 -65.62
C LEU A 256 -4.96 32.56 -67.04
N THR A 257 -5.58 31.60 -67.72
CA THR A 257 -6.16 31.84 -69.06
C THR A 257 -7.37 32.77 -68.99
N GLU A 258 -8.28 32.59 -68.02
CA GLU A 258 -9.39 33.51 -67.73
C GLU A 258 -8.88 34.91 -67.37
N THR A 259 -7.90 35.03 -66.45
CA THR A 259 -7.29 36.32 -66.10
C THR A 259 -6.66 36.99 -67.33
N SER A 260 -6.08 36.23 -68.26
CA SER A 260 -5.53 36.78 -69.51
C SER A 260 -6.62 37.29 -70.45
N LEU A 261 -7.78 36.61 -70.49
CA LEU A 261 -8.94 37.01 -71.27
C LEU A 261 -9.62 38.24 -70.67
N LEU A 262 -9.85 38.24 -69.36
CA LEU A 262 -10.39 39.40 -68.63
C LEU A 262 -9.48 40.62 -68.76
N LYS A 263 -8.15 40.47 -68.70
CA LYS A 263 -7.20 41.57 -68.96
C LYS A 263 -7.31 42.13 -70.38
N LYS A 264 -7.49 41.28 -71.40
CA LYS A 264 -7.75 41.72 -72.78
C LYS A 264 -9.08 42.46 -72.88
N ASN A 265 -10.15 41.88 -72.34
CA ASN A 265 -11.48 42.48 -72.37
C ASN A 265 -11.51 43.83 -71.63
N VAL A 266 -10.83 43.95 -70.47
CA VAL A 266 -10.69 45.20 -69.73
C VAL A 266 -9.85 46.21 -70.53
N ALA A 267 -8.79 45.80 -71.22
CA ALA A 267 -8.03 46.71 -72.10
C ALA A 267 -8.91 47.22 -73.25
N THR A 268 -9.65 46.35 -73.94
CA THR A 268 -10.61 46.74 -75.00
C THR A 268 -11.69 47.69 -74.45
N MET A 269 -12.35 47.32 -73.35
CA MET A 269 -13.38 48.15 -72.71
C MET A 269 -12.81 49.49 -72.20
N THR A 270 -11.56 49.53 -71.74
CA THR A 270 -10.90 50.79 -71.35
C THR A 270 -10.64 51.68 -72.57
N GLU A 271 -10.30 51.10 -73.71
CA GLU A 271 -10.08 51.84 -74.96
C GLU A 271 -11.39 52.30 -75.59
N GLU A 272 -12.45 51.47 -75.58
CA GLU A 272 -13.81 51.87 -75.95
C GLU A 272 -14.34 52.97 -75.02
N LEU A 273 -14.12 52.86 -73.70
CA LEU A 273 -14.48 53.90 -72.74
C LEU A 273 -13.70 55.20 -72.97
N LYS A 274 -12.42 55.16 -73.35
CA LYS A 274 -11.70 56.35 -73.80
C LYS A 274 -12.33 56.92 -75.06
N GLN A 275 -12.59 56.11 -76.09
CA GLN A 275 -13.21 56.58 -77.33
C GLN A 275 -14.58 57.24 -77.07
N TYR A 276 -15.42 56.66 -76.19
CA TYR A 276 -16.66 57.29 -75.75
C TYR A 276 -16.43 58.55 -74.90
N GLN A 277 -15.44 58.57 -74.00
CA GLN A 277 -15.06 59.77 -73.26
C GLN A 277 -14.53 60.87 -74.17
N ASP A 278 -13.83 60.55 -75.24
CA ASP A 278 -13.27 61.49 -76.21
C ASP A 278 -14.38 62.07 -77.08
N ILE A 279 -15.29 61.22 -77.58
CA ILE A 279 -16.52 61.65 -78.28
C ILE A 279 -17.40 62.50 -77.36
N ILE A 280 -17.57 62.11 -76.08
CA ILE A 280 -18.32 62.91 -75.10
C ILE A 280 -17.60 64.22 -74.82
N ARG A 281 -16.27 64.25 -74.62
CA ARG A 281 -15.49 65.48 -74.42
C ARG A 281 -15.54 66.40 -75.64
N ASP A 282 -15.59 65.88 -76.85
CA ASP A 282 -15.76 66.65 -78.08
C ASP A 282 -17.18 67.23 -78.21
N LEU A 283 -18.21 66.45 -77.88
CA LEU A 283 -19.60 66.90 -77.89
C LEU A 283 -19.88 67.87 -76.74
N GLU A 284 -19.24 67.66 -75.58
CA GLU A 284 -19.26 68.56 -74.43
C GLU A 284 -18.45 69.82 -74.71
N ALA A 285 -17.31 69.75 -75.39
CA ALA A 285 -16.57 70.93 -75.83
C ALA A 285 -17.41 71.77 -76.80
N LYS A 286 -18.06 71.16 -77.80
CA LYS A 286 -18.98 71.87 -78.73
C LYS A 286 -20.24 72.39 -78.04
N LYS A 287 -20.79 71.64 -77.09
CA LYS A 287 -21.92 72.08 -76.26
C LYS A 287 -21.51 73.22 -75.32
N GLN A 288 -20.33 73.17 -74.73
CA GLN A 288 -19.79 74.23 -73.89
C GLN A 288 -19.32 75.42 -74.71
N GLU A 289 -18.86 75.27 -75.95
CA GLU A 289 -18.63 76.36 -76.91
C GLU A 289 -19.96 77.09 -77.21
N MET A 290 -21.00 76.36 -77.63
CA MET A 290 -22.33 76.95 -77.85
C MET A 290 -22.95 77.54 -76.58
N LEU A 291 -22.83 76.84 -75.44
CA LEU A 291 -23.29 77.35 -74.16
C LEU A 291 -22.41 78.46 -73.61
N GLU A 292 -21.13 78.57 -73.97
CA GLU A 292 -20.26 79.67 -73.59
C GLU A 292 -20.48 80.85 -74.52
N ASP A 293 -20.83 80.73 -75.78
CA ASP A 293 -21.31 81.87 -76.57
C ASP A 293 -22.64 82.40 -76.01
N MET A 294 -23.63 81.53 -75.83
CA MET A 294 -24.91 81.90 -75.23
C MET A 294 -24.76 82.42 -73.79
N SER A 295 -23.92 81.78 -72.98
CA SER A 295 -23.74 82.13 -71.59
C SER A 295 -22.73 83.24 -71.40
N HIS A 296 -21.75 83.51 -72.26
CA HIS A 296 -20.90 84.71 -72.24
C HIS A 296 -21.74 85.94 -72.60
N MET A 297 -22.69 85.79 -73.54
CA MET A 297 -23.70 86.82 -73.82
C MET A 297 -24.57 87.12 -72.58
N VAL A 298 -25.02 86.09 -71.85
CA VAL A 298 -25.86 86.25 -70.65
C VAL A 298 -25.04 86.63 -69.41
N LYS A 299 -24.00 85.88 -69.06
CA LYS A 299 -22.98 86.16 -68.02
C LYS A 299 -22.36 87.54 -68.16
N ARG A 300 -22.11 88.10 -69.34
CA ARG A 300 -21.62 89.51 -69.40
C ARG A 300 -22.60 90.49 -68.75
N SER A 301 -23.90 90.18 -68.76
CA SER A 301 -24.94 90.92 -68.04
C SER A 301 -25.12 90.41 -66.60
N GLU A 302 -25.19 89.09 -66.39
CA GLU A 302 -25.46 88.49 -65.08
C GLU A 302 -24.26 88.54 -64.13
N VAL A 303 -23.03 88.29 -64.60
CA VAL A 303 -21.78 88.38 -63.81
C VAL A 303 -21.57 89.81 -63.31
N ALA A 304 -21.86 90.85 -64.09
CA ALA A 304 -21.81 92.23 -63.59
C ALA A 304 -22.76 92.48 -62.40
N GLN A 305 -23.90 91.78 -62.33
CA GLN A 305 -24.85 91.85 -61.20
C GLN A 305 -24.50 90.88 -60.07
N LEU A 306 -23.98 89.69 -60.43
CA LEU A 306 -23.60 88.63 -59.50
C LEU A 306 -22.27 88.94 -58.81
N GLU A 307 -21.31 89.61 -59.43
CA GLU A 307 -20.07 90.08 -58.79
C GLU A 307 -20.38 91.06 -57.66
N ALA A 308 -21.21 92.07 -57.91
CA ALA A 308 -21.66 93.00 -56.88
C ALA A 308 -22.40 92.28 -55.73
N ARG A 309 -23.22 91.28 -56.05
CA ARG A 309 -23.97 90.49 -55.05
C ARG A 309 -23.09 89.46 -54.33
N VAL A 310 -22.09 88.89 -54.99
CA VAL A 310 -21.08 87.98 -54.43
C VAL A 310 -20.16 88.76 -53.51
N GLN A 311 -19.66 89.94 -53.88
CA GLN A 311 -18.86 90.79 -52.98
C GLN A 311 -19.62 91.08 -51.67
N LEU A 312 -20.90 91.45 -51.74
CA LEU A 312 -21.75 91.66 -50.56
C LEU A 312 -21.99 90.37 -49.74
N LEU A 313 -22.20 89.23 -50.40
CA LEU A 313 -22.44 87.96 -49.72
C LEU A 313 -21.16 87.34 -49.15
N THR A 314 -20.03 87.49 -49.82
CA THR A 314 -18.69 87.12 -49.35
C THR A 314 -18.33 87.92 -48.11
N GLY A 315 -18.47 89.25 -48.12
CA GLY A 315 -18.24 90.05 -46.91
C GLY A 315 -19.17 89.69 -45.73
N ARG A 316 -20.39 89.21 -45.99
CA ARG A 316 -21.27 88.66 -44.94
C ARG A 316 -20.85 87.26 -44.49
N LEU A 317 -20.42 86.40 -45.41
CA LEU A 317 -19.95 85.05 -45.14
C LEU A 317 -18.65 85.09 -44.33
N GLU A 318 -17.69 85.93 -44.69
CA GLU A 318 -16.43 86.14 -43.96
C GLU A 318 -16.68 86.57 -42.52
N ASN A 319 -17.57 87.55 -42.29
CA ASN A 319 -17.96 87.96 -40.94
C ASN A 319 -18.64 86.80 -40.17
N ALA A 320 -19.54 86.04 -40.79
CA ALA A 320 -20.17 84.88 -40.17
C ALA A 320 -19.17 83.74 -39.89
N SER A 321 -18.19 83.52 -40.76
CA SER A 321 -17.10 82.54 -40.60
C SER A 321 -16.11 82.96 -39.52
N GLN A 322 -15.84 84.26 -39.35
CA GLN A 322 -15.05 84.77 -38.23
C GLN A 322 -15.79 84.57 -36.90
N GLN A 323 -17.09 84.88 -36.85
CA GLN A 323 -17.93 84.64 -35.67
C GLN A 323 -18.04 83.14 -35.34
N PHE A 324 -18.21 82.28 -36.35
CA PHE A 324 -18.23 80.83 -36.18
C PHE A 324 -16.86 80.29 -35.72
N GLY A 325 -15.76 80.79 -36.29
CA GLY A 325 -14.40 80.45 -35.87
C GLY A 325 -14.16 80.82 -34.40
N TRP A 326 -14.52 82.04 -34.00
CA TRP A 326 -14.46 82.47 -32.60
C TRP A 326 -15.29 81.56 -31.69
N ALA A 327 -16.56 81.33 -32.03
CA ALA A 327 -17.47 80.49 -31.24
C ALA A 327 -17.01 79.02 -31.15
N SER A 328 -16.43 78.47 -32.23
CA SER A 328 -15.81 77.13 -32.20
C SER A 328 -14.62 77.11 -31.26
N THR A 329 -13.71 78.09 -31.33
CA THR A 329 -12.55 78.12 -30.42
C THR A 329 -12.96 78.29 -28.95
N GLU A 330 -14.05 78.99 -28.65
CA GLU A 330 -14.56 79.07 -27.27
C GLU A 330 -15.22 77.75 -26.83
N LEU A 331 -16.03 77.13 -27.69
CA LEU A 331 -16.59 75.80 -27.46
C LEU A 331 -15.50 74.74 -27.25
N ASP A 332 -14.40 74.80 -27.99
CA ASP A 332 -13.27 73.87 -27.86
C ASP A 332 -12.45 74.11 -26.58
N LYS A 333 -12.39 75.35 -26.07
CA LYS A 333 -11.88 75.62 -24.70
C LYS A 333 -12.79 75.01 -23.64
N GLU A 334 -14.11 75.14 -23.77
CA GLU A 334 -15.05 74.53 -22.81
C GLU A 334 -15.01 73.00 -22.85
N LYS A 335 -14.92 72.38 -24.04
CA LYS A 335 -14.63 70.93 -24.15
C LYS A 335 -13.35 70.55 -23.40
N ALA A 336 -12.25 71.29 -23.62
CA ALA A 336 -10.98 71.01 -22.96
C ALA A 336 -11.04 71.17 -21.42
N LYS A 337 -11.83 72.13 -20.91
CA LYS A 337 -12.12 72.28 -19.47
C LYS A 337 -12.93 71.08 -18.93
N VAL A 338 -14.00 70.69 -19.62
CA VAL A 338 -14.84 69.53 -19.26
C VAL A 338 -14.03 68.24 -19.25
N ASP A 339 -13.24 67.99 -20.30
CA ASP A 339 -12.29 66.88 -20.39
C ASP A 339 -11.31 66.85 -19.21
N SER A 340 -10.78 68.02 -18.82
CA SER A 340 -9.87 68.13 -17.68
C SER A 340 -10.58 67.86 -16.35
N MET A 341 -11.85 68.27 -16.21
CA MET A 341 -12.68 67.95 -15.04
C MET A 341 -13.03 66.46 -14.96
N ILE A 342 -13.34 65.81 -16.10
CA ILE A 342 -13.59 64.37 -16.17
C ILE A 342 -12.36 63.60 -15.69
N ARG A 343 -11.17 63.88 -16.26
CA ARG A 343 -9.91 63.22 -15.87
C ARG A 343 -9.56 63.47 -14.38
N HIS A 344 -9.88 64.65 -13.86
CA HIS A 344 -9.71 64.94 -12.43
C HIS A 344 -10.67 64.11 -11.56
N GLN A 345 -11.95 64.03 -11.94
CA GLN A 345 -12.97 63.24 -11.26
C GLN A 345 -12.64 61.74 -11.29
N GLU A 346 -12.17 61.21 -12.43
CA GLU A 346 -11.67 59.84 -12.54
C GLU A 346 -10.49 59.59 -11.61
N SER A 347 -9.55 60.54 -11.52
CA SER A 347 -8.40 60.46 -10.59
C SER A 347 -8.83 60.50 -9.12
N LEU A 348 -9.79 61.34 -8.75
CA LEU A 348 -10.36 61.38 -7.40
C LEU A 348 -11.07 60.07 -7.06
N GLN A 349 -11.91 59.54 -7.96
CA GLN A 349 -12.57 58.25 -7.74
C GLN A 349 -11.58 57.09 -7.67
N ALA A 350 -10.50 57.11 -8.47
CA ALA A 350 -9.45 56.10 -8.38
C ALA A 350 -8.74 56.14 -7.01
N LYS A 351 -8.45 57.33 -6.48
CA LYS A 351 -7.91 57.52 -5.12
C LYS A 351 -8.90 57.06 -4.04
N GLN A 352 -10.18 57.39 -4.17
CA GLN A 352 -11.22 56.93 -3.25
C GLN A 352 -11.33 55.40 -3.21
N ARG A 353 -11.35 54.73 -4.36
CA ARG A 353 -11.35 53.25 -4.45
C ARG A 353 -10.10 52.65 -3.81
N ALA A 354 -8.92 53.21 -4.07
CA ALA A 354 -7.67 52.73 -3.49
C ALA A 354 -7.61 52.92 -1.96
N LEU A 355 -8.09 54.06 -1.45
CA LEU A 355 -8.17 54.33 -0.01
C LEU A 355 -9.17 53.40 0.71
N LEU A 356 -10.30 53.07 0.08
CA LEU A 356 -11.24 52.07 0.59
C LEU A 356 -10.59 50.68 0.64
N GLN A 357 -9.92 50.25 -0.44
CA GLN A 357 -9.19 48.98 -0.45
C GLN A 357 -8.08 48.91 0.60
N GLN A 358 -7.42 50.04 0.92
CA GLN A 358 -6.45 50.11 2.02
C GLN A 358 -7.12 50.02 3.40
N LEU A 359 -8.30 50.64 3.57
CA LEU A 359 -9.10 50.49 4.80
C LEU A 359 -9.52 49.04 4.99
N ASP A 360 -10.09 48.41 3.95
CA ASP A 360 -10.54 47.01 3.96
C ASP A 360 -9.39 46.06 4.36
N SER A 361 -8.17 46.28 3.84
CA SER A 361 -7.00 45.49 4.23
C SER A 361 -6.53 45.73 5.68
N LEU A 362 -6.63 46.96 6.19
CA LEU A 362 -6.25 47.28 7.58
C LEU A 362 -7.28 46.78 8.60
N ASP A 363 -8.57 46.77 8.23
CA ASP A 363 -9.62 46.12 9.01
C ASP A 363 -9.41 44.60 9.04
N GLN A 364 -9.05 43.97 7.92
CA GLN A 364 -8.71 42.54 7.88
C GLN A 364 -7.46 42.21 8.72
N GLU A 365 -6.36 42.94 8.54
CA GLU A 365 -5.13 42.77 9.36
C GLU A 365 -5.44 42.92 10.87
N ARG A 366 -6.35 43.83 11.25
CA ARG A 366 -6.77 43.99 12.65
C ARG A 366 -7.53 42.78 13.18
N GLU A 367 -8.50 42.23 12.44
CA GLU A 367 -9.25 41.06 12.91
C GLU A 367 -8.37 39.79 12.94
N GLU A 368 -7.45 39.63 11.99
CA GLU A 368 -6.46 38.54 12.02
C GLU A 368 -5.52 38.64 13.24
N LEU A 369 -5.05 39.85 13.58
CA LEU A 369 -4.25 40.09 14.79
C LEU A 369 -5.06 39.89 16.09
N ARG A 370 -6.36 40.21 16.09
CA ARG A 370 -7.25 39.93 17.23
C ARG A 370 -7.45 38.44 17.45
N ALA A 371 -7.78 37.69 16.39
CA ALA A 371 -7.92 36.24 16.48
C ALA A 371 -6.61 35.58 16.95
N SER A 372 -5.47 36.01 16.43
CA SER A 372 -4.15 35.52 16.89
C SER A 372 -3.83 35.89 18.34
N LEU A 373 -4.37 36.99 18.87
CA LEU A 373 -4.24 37.37 20.28
C LEU A 373 -5.15 36.50 21.17
N GLU A 374 -6.41 36.32 20.80
CA GLU A 374 -7.36 35.45 21.51
C GLU A 374 -6.85 33.99 21.56
N GLU A 375 -6.30 33.47 20.46
CA GLU A 375 -5.64 32.16 20.44
C GLU A 375 -4.42 32.09 21.37
N ALA A 376 -3.62 33.15 21.45
CA ALA A 376 -2.44 33.22 22.32
C ALA A 376 -2.82 33.32 23.81
N GLU A 377 -3.86 34.10 24.14
CA GLU A 377 -4.40 34.22 25.51
C GLU A 377 -4.99 32.88 25.99
N VAL A 378 -5.73 32.17 25.13
CA VAL A 378 -6.24 30.81 25.42
C VAL A 378 -5.11 29.81 25.60
N GLN A 379 -4.05 29.87 24.78
CA GLN A 379 -2.86 29.04 24.95
C GLN A 379 -2.13 29.35 26.26
N GLN A 380 -1.95 30.63 26.62
CA GLN A 380 -1.34 31.04 27.88
C GLN A 380 -2.15 30.52 29.08
N ALA A 381 -3.47 30.73 29.10
CA ALA A 381 -4.33 30.24 30.17
C ALA A 381 -4.30 28.70 30.30
N SER A 382 -4.19 27.97 29.18
CA SER A 382 -4.01 26.52 29.20
C SER A 382 -2.66 26.11 29.81
N LEU A 383 -1.56 26.79 29.44
CA LEU A 383 -0.23 26.51 29.97
C LEU A 383 -0.11 26.88 31.45
N GLU A 384 -0.72 27.99 31.89
CA GLU A 384 -0.79 28.37 33.30
C GLU A 384 -1.59 27.33 34.12
N GLY A 385 -2.71 26.84 33.60
CA GLY A 385 -3.48 25.76 34.22
C GLY A 385 -2.68 24.45 34.33
N GLN A 386 -1.98 24.04 33.26
CA GLN A 386 -1.09 22.86 33.27
C GLN A 386 0.06 23.01 34.27
N LEU A 387 0.68 24.19 34.33
CA LEU A 387 1.79 24.49 35.24
C LEU A 387 1.32 24.48 36.70
N GLN A 388 0.12 24.98 36.97
CA GLN A 388 -0.47 24.96 38.31
C GLN A 388 -0.86 23.53 38.76
N ALA A 389 -1.40 22.71 37.84
CA ALA A 389 -1.63 21.28 38.10
C ALA A 389 -0.31 20.53 38.39
N ALA A 390 0.72 20.75 37.57
CA ALA A 390 2.05 20.16 37.78
C ALA A 390 2.69 20.61 39.10
N ARG A 391 2.44 21.85 39.58
CA ARG A 391 2.83 22.30 40.93
C ARG A 391 2.11 21.49 42.02
N THR A 392 0.78 21.35 41.93
CA THR A 392 0.02 20.58 42.93
C THR A 392 0.43 19.11 42.96
N ASP A 393 0.71 18.50 41.80
CA ASP A 393 1.21 17.12 41.73
C ASP A 393 2.61 16.98 42.36
N ARG A 394 3.50 17.95 42.11
CA ARG A 394 4.83 18.03 42.73
C ARG A 394 4.74 18.15 44.25
N GLU A 395 3.81 18.95 44.76
CA GLU A 395 3.57 19.13 46.20
C GLU A 395 3.01 17.86 46.84
N HIS A 396 2.05 17.17 46.19
CA HIS A 396 1.56 15.86 46.66
C HIS A 396 2.67 14.80 46.66
N ALA A 397 3.53 14.78 45.63
CA ALA A 397 4.68 13.88 45.57
C ALA A 397 5.72 14.17 46.65
N GLU A 398 5.98 15.44 46.98
CA GLU A 398 6.87 15.81 48.10
C GLU A 398 6.30 15.41 49.46
N VAL A 399 4.97 15.50 49.66
CA VAL A 399 4.31 15.02 50.88
C VAL A 399 4.38 13.49 50.99
N GLN A 400 4.10 12.76 49.91
CA GLN A 400 4.24 11.29 49.89
C GLN A 400 5.69 10.84 50.12
N LEU A 401 6.66 11.53 49.52
CA LEU A 401 8.08 11.23 49.70
C LEU A 401 8.54 11.42 51.16
N LYS A 402 8.07 12.48 51.83
CA LYS A 402 8.33 12.69 53.27
C LYS A 402 7.74 11.56 54.11
N ALA A 403 6.46 11.20 53.89
CA ALA A 403 5.82 10.09 54.60
C ALA A 403 6.54 8.76 54.39
N HIS A 404 7.06 8.49 53.18
CA HIS A 404 7.88 7.31 52.91
C HIS A 404 9.25 7.36 53.61
N GLN A 405 9.89 8.53 53.71
CA GLN A 405 11.15 8.70 54.45
C GLN A 405 10.95 8.51 55.96
N GLU A 406 9.89 9.05 56.53
CA GLU A 406 9.51 8.87 57.94
C GLU A 406 9.22 7.39 58.26
N LEU A 407 8.47 6.71 57.39
CA LEU A 407 8.20 5.27 57.52
C LEU A 407 9.49 4.43 57.44
N LEU A 408 10.39 4.74 56.50
CA LEU A 408 11.68 4.05 56.39
C LEU A 408 12.58 4.30 57.60
N GLN A 409 12.58 5.50 58.19
CA GLN A 409 13.30 5.79 59.42
C GLN A 409 12.72 4.99 60.61
N SER A 410 11.40 4.87 60.72
CA SER A 410 10.74 4.06 61.74
C SER A 410 11.12 2.57 61.61
N LEU A 411 11.01 1.99 60.41
CA LEU A 411 11.38 0.60 60.13
C LEU A 411 12.88 0.34 60.35
N GLN A 412 13.75 1.32 60.07
CA GLN A 412 15.19 1.24 60.36
C GLN A 412 15.46 1.21 61.87
N GLN A 413 14.73 1.98 62.67
CA GLN A 413 14.84 1.97 64.13
C GLN A 413 14.31 0.67 64.74
N GLU A 414 13.15 0.19 64.26
CA GLU A 414 12.56 -1.09 64.66
C GLU A 414 13.49 -2.26 64.32
N LYS A 415 14.04 -2.30 63.10
CA LYS A 415 15.06 -3.28 62.68
C LYS A 415 16.25 -3.30 63.62
N GLN A 416 16.84 -2.14 63.95
CA GLN A 416 17.95 -2.08 64.90
C GLN A 416 17.55 -2.49 66.32
N GLY A 417 16.29 -2.28 66.72
CA GLY A 417 15.73 -2.82 67.96
C GLY A 417 15.73 -4.34 67.98
N LEU A 418 15.19 -4.95 66.92
CA LEU A 418 15.13 -6.40 66.75
C LEU A 418 16.53 -7.03 66.64
N GLU A 419 17.47 -6.38 65.95
CA GLU A 419 18.85 -6.87 65.86
C GLU A 419 19.53 -6.90 67.23
N ARG A 420 19.41 -5.83 68.03
CA ARG A 420 19.93 -5.81 69.42
C ARG A 420 19.28 -6.89 70.29
N THR A 421 17.96 -7.06 70.24
CA THR A 421 17.31 -8.11 71.05
C THR A 421 17.66 -9.52 70.58
N ALA A 422 17.94 -9.72 69.29
CA ALA A 422 18.46 -10.99 68.76
C ALA A 422 19.90 -11.28 69.23
N GLU A 423 20.78 -10.27 69.26
CA GLU A 423 22.14 -10.38 69.83
C GLU A 423 22.09 -10.68 71.33
N GLU A 424 21.26 -9.97 72.10
CA GLU A 424 21.03 -10.22 73.53
C GLU A 424 20.50 -11.65 73.77
N LEU A 425 19.51 -12.09 72.98
CA LEU A 425 19.00 -13.46 73.03
C LEU A 425 20.09 -14.49 72.71
N GLN A 426 20.90 -14.27 71.66
CA GLN A 426 22.00 -15.17 71.31
C GLN A 426 23.05 -15.27 72.43
N VAL A 427 23.35 -14.16 73.12
CA VAL A 427 24.21 -14.16 74.31
C VAL A 427 23.57 -14.91 75.48
N THR A 428 22.26 -14.78 75.74
CA THR A 428 21.60 -15.56 76.79
C THR A 428 21.53 -17.06 76.48
N VAL A 429 21.24 -17.44 75.23
CA VAL A 429 21.27 -18.84 74.78
C VAL A 429 22.67 -19.43 74.97
N SER A 430 23.72 -18.71 74.55
CA SER A 430 25.11 -19.15 74.73
C SER A 430 25.48 -19.38 76.21
N LYS A 431 25.01 -18.51 77.11
CA LYS A 431 25.19 -18.67 78.57
C LYS A 431 24.41 -19.87 79.13
N LEU A 432 23.20 -20.12 78.64
CA LEU A 432 22.38 -21.27 79.03
C LEU A 432 22.97 -22.58 78.53
N ASP A 433 23.47 -22.64 77.29
CA ASP A 433 24.19 -23.81 76.76
C ASP A 433 25.45 -24.11 77.56
N GLN A 434 26.22 -23.07 77.94
CA GLN A 434 27.38 -23.24 78.83
C GLN A 434 26.97 -23.79 80.20
N ALA A 435 25.93 -23.24 80.84
CA ALA A 435 25.42 -23.75 82.12
C ALA A 435 24.90 -25.19 82.01
N VAL A 436 24.29 -25.57 80.87
CA VAL A 436 23.86 -26.93 80.58
C VAL A 436 25.05 -27.88 80.38
N GLN A 437 26.16 -27.42 79.80
CA GLN A 437 27.40 -28.21 79.75
C GLN A 437 28.01 -28.38 81.15
N GLU A 438 28.12 -27.32 81.95
CA GLU A 438 28.60 -27.41 83.34
C GLU A 438 27.74 -28.34 84.22
N LEU A 439 26.42 -28.35 84.01
CA LEU A 439 25.51 -29.27 84.70
C LEU A 439 25.70 -30.72 84.23
N LYS A 440 25.90 -30.97 82.94
CA LYS A 440 26.22 -32.30 82.40
C LYS A 440 27.59 -32.80 82.85
N GLU A 441 28.58 -31.92 83.02
CA GLU A 441 29.88 -32.30 83.58
C GLU A 441 29.78 -32.60 85.08
N ARG A 442 29.01 -31.80 85.86
CA ARG A 442 28.66 -32.13 87.24
C ARG A 442 27.95 -33.48 87.35
N GLU A 443 26.94 -33.73 86.52
CA GLU A 443 26.22 -35.01 86.45
C GLU A 443 27.18 -36.17 86.14
N ARG A 444 28.05 -36.03 85.12
CA ARG A 444 29.07 -37.03 84.78
C ARG A 444 30.02 -37.31 85.94
N LEU A 445 30.41 -36.29 86.70
CA LEU A 445 31.28 -36.42 87.88
C LEU A 445 30.57 -37.07 89.07
N LEU A 446 29.31 -36.72 89.34
CA LEU A 446 28.50 -37.32 90.39
C LEU A 446 28.22 -38.81 90.11
N VAL A 447 27.95 -39.17 88.86
CA VAL A 447 27.78 -40.57 88.44
C VAL A 447 29.11 -41.35 88.50
N ALA A 448 30.25 -40.69 88.27
CA ALA A 448 31.57 -41.32 88.37
C ALA A 448 32.09 -41.48 89.81
N PHE A 449 31.62 -40.66 90.75
CA PHE A 449 32.05 -40.67 92.16
C PHE A 449 30.84 -40.56 93.13
N PRO A 450 30.01 -41.61 93.27
CA PRO A 450 28.76 -41.55 94.04
C PRO A 450 28.96 -41.22 95.53
N ASP A 451 30.09 -41.66 96.11
CA ASP A 451 30.37 -41.55 97.55
C ASP A 451 30.60 -40.10 98.03
N LEU A 452 30.68 -39.13 97.12
CA LEU A 452 30.91 -37.71 97.43
C LEU A 452 29.63 -36.90 97.68
N HIS A 453 28.45 -37.53 97.67
CA HIS A 453 27.18 -36.84 97.95
C HIS A 453 26.39 -37.47 99.10
N VAL A 454 26.27 -36.72 100.21
CA VAL A 454 25.36 -37.03 101.33
C VAL A 454 24.13 -36.12 101.23
N PRO A 455 22.91 -36.65 101.04
CA PRO A 455 21.69 -35.85 101.00
C PRO A 455 21.43 -35.07 102.28
N SER A 456 20.79 -33.90 102.14
CA SER A 456 20.53 -32.95 103.23
C SER A 456 19.69 -33.55 104.38
N GLU A 457 18.85 -34.54 104.08
CA GLU A 457 17.96 -35.24 105.01
C GLU A 457 18.72 -36.11 106.04
N ALA A 458 20.03 -36.32 105.86
CA ALA A 458 20.87 -37.13 106.75
C ALA A 458 21.66 -36.32 107.81
N GLN A 459 21.39 -35.02 107.95
CA GLN A 459 22.10 -34.15 108.89
C GLN A 459 21.42 -34.08 110.26
N PHE A 460 22.12 -34.51 111.31
CA PHE A 460 21.69 -34.34 112.70
C PHE A 460 22.46 -33.20 113.37
N GLU A 461 21.76 -32.14 113.77
CA GLU A 461 22.33 -31.03 114.53
C GLU A 461 22.59 -31.45 115.99
N SER A 462 23.85 -31.70 116.36
CA SER A 462 24.24 -31.76 117.78
C SER A 462 24.37 -30.35 118.35
N SER A 463 23.83 -30.16 119.55
CA SER A 463 23.83 -28.89 120.27
C SER A 463 25.17 -28.58 120.96
N GLY A 464 26.19 -29.42 120.80
CA GLY A 464 27.52 -29.29 121.43
C GLY A 464 27.56 -29.59 122.93
N ASN A 465 26.44 -29.49 123.64
CA ASN A 465 26.31 -29.86 125.05
C ASN A 465 25.79 -31.31 125.18
N VAL A 466 26.72 -32.25 125.43
CA VAL A 466 26.42 -33.68 125.61
C VAL A 466 25.34 -33.93 126.66
N ALA A 467 25.27 -33.13 127.74
CA ALA A 467 24.26 -33.31 128.78
C ALA A 467 22.84 -32.93 128.32
N GLU A 468 22.71 -31.93 127.45
CA GLU A 468 21.43 -31.54 126.87
C GLU A 468 21.04 -32.42 125.68
N ASP A 469 21.98 -32.81 124.83
CA ASP A 469 21.72 -33.76 123.74
C ASP A 469 21.35 -35.14 124.31
N MET A 470 22.04 -35.64 125.34
CA MET A 470 21.59 -36.83 126.08
C MET A 470 20.21 -36.63 126.72
N ARG A 471 19.89 -35.46 127.26
CA ARG A 471 18.55 -35.19 127.83
C ARG A 471 17.46 -35.19 126.76
N ARG A 472 17.71 -34.61 125.59
CA ARG A 472 16.80 -34.66 124.43
C ARG A 472 16.66 -36.08 123.89
N GLN A 473 17.75 -36.84 123.83
CA GLN A 473 17.76 -38.23 123.38
C GLN A 473 17.06 -39.16 124.38
N VAL A 474 17.19 -38.92 125.69
CA VAL A 474 16.40 -39.58 126.74
C VAL A 474 14.93 -39.21 126.59
N GLN A 475 14.56 -37.94 126.42
CA GLN A 475 13.16 -37.56 126.17
C GLN A 475 12.58 -38.18 124.88
N ALA A 476 13.37 -38.27 123.81
CA ALA A 476 12.98 -38.96 122.58
C ALA A 476 12.81 -40.47 122.80
N ASN A 477 13.68 -41.09 123.62
CA ASN A 477 13.53 -42.47 124.04
C ASN A 477 12.32 -42.65 124.97
N ASP A 478 12.01 -41.74 125.89
CA ASP A 478 10.83 -41.78 126.76
C ASP A 478 9.53 -41.68 125.94
N VAL A 479 9.53 -40.90 124.86
CA VAL A 479 8.42 -40.84 123.89
C VAL A 479 8.34 -42.13 123.07
N ARG A 480 9.48 -42.64 122.59
CA ARG A 480 9.54 -43.90 121.84
C ARG A 480 9.12 -45.11 122.67
N ILE A 481 9.50 -45.15 123.95
CA ILE A 481 9.08 -46.15 124.93
C ILE A 481 7.58 -46.03 125.15
N ARG A 482 7.04 -44.83 125.40
CA ARG A 482 5.58 -44.63 125.54
C ARG A 482 4.80 -45.12 124.33
N ILE A 483 5.24 -44.80 123.12
CA ILE A 483 4.61 -45.26 121.88
C ILE A 483 4.71 -46.79 121.79
N LEU A 484 5.87 -47.38 122.08
CA LEU A 484 6.04 -48.83 122.10
C LEU A 484 5.22 -49.52 123.21
N GLU A 485 4.95 -48.85 124.34
CA GLU A 485 4.10 -49.33 125.43
C GLU A 485 2.60 -49.22 125.08
N GLU A 486 2.17 -48.13 124.42
CA GLU A 486 0.84 -48.01 123.83
C GLU A 486 0.61 -49.06 122.74
N GLU A 487 1.58 -49.25 121.83
CA GLU A 487 1.53 -50.28 120.79
C GLU A 487 1.53 -51.69 121.40
N ASN A 488 2.34 -51.97 122.42
CA ASN A 488 2.29 -53.24 123.16
C ASN A 488 0.98 -53.42 123.94
N GLY A 489 0.40 -52.36 124.50
CA GLY A 489 -0.92 -52.38 125.12
C GLY A 489 -2.01 -52.71 124.09
N ARG A 490 -1.97 -52.06 122.93
CA ARG A 490 -2.84 -52.29 121.78
C ARG A 490 -2.70 -53.71 121.24
N LEU A 491 -1.47 -54.23 121.14
CA LEU A 491 -1.16 -55.62 120.73
C LEU A 491 -1.63 -56.65 121.75
N ARG A 492 -1.46 -56.41 123.06
CA ARG A 492 -2.02 -57.27 124.13
C ARG A 492 -3.54 -57.26 124.10
N ALA A 493 -4.17 -56.11 123.83
CA ALA A 493 -5.62 -56.00 123.69
C ALA A 493 -6.16 -56.72 122.43
N THR A 494 -5.44 -56.68 121.30
CA THR A 494 -5.79 -57.49 120.12
C THR A 494 -5.53 -58.98 120.34
N LEU A 495 -4.45 -59.36 121.06
CA LEU A 495 -4.19 -60.75 121.43
C LEU A 495 -5.25 -61.31 122.40
N ALA A 496 -5.79 -60.49 123.32
CA ALA A 496 -6.92 -60.88 124.15
C ALA A 496 -8.18 -61.15 123.30
N LYS A 497 -8.52 -60.24 122.38
CA LYS A 497 -9.66 -60.41 121.46
C LYS A 497 -9.46 -61.59 120.49
N LEU A 498 -8.23 -61.87 120.07
CA LEU A 498 -7.90 -63.06 119.28
C LEU A 498 -8.05 -64.36 120.07
N LYS A 499 -7.84 -64.34 121.41
CA LYS A 499 -8.14 -65.49 122.27
C LYS A 499 -9.64 -65.69 122.45
N GLU A 500 -10.42 -64.63 122.69
CA GLU A 500 -11.89 -64.72 122.76
C GLU A 500 -12.47 -65.27 121.43
N ALA A 501 -11.99 -64.78 120.28
CA ALA A 501 -12.40 -65.27 118.96
C ALA A 501 -11.92 -66.70 118.66
N ALA A 502 -10.80 -67.15 119.26
CA ALA A 502 -10.31 -68.52 119.11
C ALA A 502 -11.07 -69.52 120.01
N GLU A 503 -11.47 -69.13 121.23
CA GLU A 503 -12.33 -69.97 122.09
C GLU A 503 -13.77 -70.06 121.56
N GLN A 504 -14.22 -69.07 120.77
CA GLN A 504 -15.44 -69.14 119.97
C GLN A 504 -15.26 -69.88 118.62
N GLY A 505 -14.04 -70.32 118.30
CA GLY A 505 -13.78 -71.39 117.33
C GLY A 505 -13.56 -71.00 115.86
N ASP A 506 -13.57 -69.72 115.49
CA ASP A 506 -13.73 -69.28 114.09
C ASP A 506 -12.48 -68.62 113.47
N LEU A 507 -11.28 -69.04 113.89
CA LEU A 507 -10.00 -68.54 113.34
C LEU A 507 -9.09 -69.68 112.85
N ARG A 508 -9.11 -69.93 111.53
CA ARG A 508 -8.10 -70.76 110.83
C ARG A 508 -7.01 -69.89 110.21
N LEU A 509 -5.77 -70.10 110.61
CA LEU A 509 -4.59 -69.64 109.84
C LEU A 509 -4.12 -70.74 108.88
N VAL A 510 -3.63 -70.33 107.71
CA VAL A 510 -2.79 -71.15 106.82
C VAL A 510 -1.51 -70.35 106.52
N PRO A 511 -0.29 -70.92 106.62
CA PRO A 511 0.93 -70.11 106.73
C PRO A 511 1.60 -69.77 105.38
N GLU A 512 2.01 -68.51 105.24
CA GLU A 512 3.42 -68.09 105.08
C GLU A 512 4.33 -68.82 104.05
N ALA A 513 3.78 -69.30 102.93
CA ALA A 513 4.58 -69.97 101.87
C ALA A 513 4.54 -69.30 100.48
N GLN A 514 3.88 -68.14 100.31
CA GLN A 514 3.80 -67.40 99.03
C GLN A 514 3.95 -65.86 99.16
N LEU A 515 4.46 -65.36 100.29
CA LEU A 515 4.47 -63.91 100.60
C LEU A 515 5.57 -63.09 99.89
N TRP A 516 6.52 -63.73 99.18
CA TRP A 516 7.69 -63.06 98.58
C TRP A 516 7.85 -63.32 97.08
N SER A 517 6.81 -62.97 96.31
CA SER A 517 6.92 -62.64 94.89
C SER A 517 6.51 -61.19 94.70
N SER A 518 7.47 -60.26 94.67
CA SER A 518 7.22 -58.82 94.78
C SER A 518 6.23 -58.27 93.75
N PRO A 519 5.06 -57.76 94.16
CA PRO A 519 4.17 -57.03 93.27
C PRO A 519 4.64 -55.58 93.13
N SER A 520 4.69 -55.06 91.91
CA SER A 520 4.86 -53.64 91.62
C SER A 520 4.13 -53.24 90.34
N GLN A 521 2.82 -53.48 90.32
CA GLN A 521 1.90 -52.47 89.78
C GLN A 521 2.08 -51.18 90.63
N GLY A 522 1.87 -49.97 90.11
CA GLY A 522 0.54 -49.44 89.77
C GLY A 522 -0.27 -49.15 91.05
N GLN A 523 -1.10 -48.12 91.16
CA GLN A 523 -1.65 -47.12 90.23
C GLN A 523 -2.17 -45.92 91.08
N GLN A 524 -2.89 -44.96 90.48
CA GLN A 524 -3.87 -44.11 91.20
C GLN A 524 -5.06 -44.97 91.71
N PRO A 525 -6.02 -44.51 92.59
CA PRO A 525 -6.38 -43.15 93.04
C PRO A 525 -6.41 -43.05 94.61
N ALA A 526 -7.19 -42.25 95.38
CA ALA A 526 -8.37 -41.42 95.11
C ALA A 526 -8.67 -40.28 96.13
N ALA A 527 -9.52 -39.36 95.64
CA ALA A 527 -10.38 -38.34 96.25
C ALA A 527 -10.72 -38.29 97.76
N VAL A 528 -10.85 -37.05 98.27
CA VAL A 528 -11.91 -36.62 99.22
C VAL A 528 -12.52 -35.27 98.72
N SER A 529 -13.79 -34.99 99.06
CA SER A 529 -14.62 -33.86 98.60
C SER A 529 -14.48 -32.60 99.49
N HIS A 530 -15.08 -31.40 99.30
CA HIS A 530 -16.26 -30.87 98.55
C HIS A 530 -15.94 -29.43 97.99
N SER A 531 -16.80 -28.61 97.35
CA SER A 531 -18.28 -28.54 97.26
C SER A 531 -18.84 -27.70 96.08
N ARG A 532 -20.09 -28.04 95.68
CA ARG A 532 -21.17 -27.27 94.99
C ARG A 532 -20.96 -26.45 93.68
N ARG A 533 -21.65 -26.96 92.65
CA ARG A 533 -22.40 -26.31 91.53
C ARG A 533 -23.45 -25.25 92.01
N PRO A 534 -24.16 -24.45 91.15
CA PRO A 534 -24.59 -24.76 89.76
C PRO A 534 -24.59 -23.63 88.70
N SER A 535 -24.91 -24.01 87.44
CA SER A 535 -25.41 -23.16 86.34
C SER A 535 -26.95 -22.99 86.45
N PRO A 536 -27.68 -22.05 85.77
CA PRO A 536 -27.67 -21.91 84.29
C PRO A 536 -28.02 -20.51 83.69
N SER A 537 -28.04 -20.45 82.34
CA SER A 537 -28.96 -19.70 81.45
C SER A 537 -29.33 -18.21 81.67
N ALA A 538 -28.99 -17.41 80.65
CA ALA A 538 -29.90 -16.58 79.84
C ALA A 538 -30.52 -15.24 80.33
N SER A 539 -30.30 -14.24 79.47
CA SER A 539 -31.27 -13.23 78.98
C SER A 539 -31.60 -11.97 79.80
N ALA A 540 -31.81 -10.88 79.04
CA ALA A 540 -32.29 -9.53 79.41
C ALA A 540 -31.44 -8.70 80.42
N GLY A 541 -31.31 -7.37 80.32
CA GLY A 541 -31.60 -6.49 79.18
C GLY A 541 -32.25 -5.14 79.54
N ARG A 542 -31.62 -4.03 79.10
CA ARG A 542 -32.10 -2.65 78.76
C ARG A 542 -30.84 -1.75 78.72
N ARG A 543 -30.59 -0.87 77.73
CA ARG A 543 -31.37 0.28 77.17
C ARG A 543 -31.47 1.44 78.17
N ASP A 544 -31.35 2.70 77.76
CA ASP A 544 -31.56 3.30 76.41
C ASP A 544 -30.28 3.79 75.69
N ARG A 545 -30.17 4.10 74.37
CA ARG A 545 -31.05 4.57 73.26
C ARG A 545 -31.41 6.08 73.30
N PRO A 546 -31.79 6.75 72.17
CA PRO A 546 -31.99 6.34 70.76
C PRO A 546 -31.00 7.07 69.78
N THR A 547 -31.10 7.19 68.43
CA THR A 547 -32.07 6.83 67.34
C THR A 547 -31.37 6.72 65.95
N SER A 548 -31.99 6.05 64.96
CA SER A 548 -31.99 6.29 63.48
C SER A 548 -30.69 6.43 62.63
N SER A 549 -30.58 5.93 61.37
CA SER A 549 -31.52 5.22 60.45
C SER A 549 -30.79 4.21 59.51
N ARG A 550 -31.53 3.18 59.03
CA ARG A 550 -31.18 2.15 57.99
C ARG A 550 -31.57 2.63 56.56
N PRO A 551 -31.50 1.82 55.46
CA PRO A 551 -31.02 0.42 55.22
C PRO A 551 -29.84 0.32 54.19
N SER A 552 -29.03 -0.75 54.05
CA SER A 552 -29.23 -2.20 53.74
C SER A 552 -29.63 -2.51 52.27
N SER A 553 -29.12 -3.53 51.55
CA SER A 553 -28.05 -4.54 51.80
C SER A 553 -27.73 -5.38 50.53
N GLU A 554 -26.64 -6.19 50.58
CA GLU A 554 -26.36 -7.42 49.77
C GLU A 554 -26.12 -7.29 48.24
N GLY A 555 -25.37 -8.18 47.57
CA GLY A 555 -24.54 -9.32 48.01
C GLY A 555 -24.03 -10.15 46.81
N SER A 556 -22.92 -10.92 46.90
CA SER A 556 -22.43 -11.75 45.78
C SER A 556 -21.45 -12.87 46.14
N LEU A 557 -21.71 -14.11 45.64
CA LEU A 557 -20.75 -15.21 45.43
C LEU A 557 -21.26 -16.14 44.30
N CYS A 558 -20.37 -16.97 43.74
CA CYS A 558 -20.62 -18.15 42.85
C CYS A 558 -20.97 -17.95 41.34
N ARG A 559 -19.92 -17.78 40.50
CA ARG A 559 -19.40 -18.72 39.43
C ARG A 559 -20.38 -19.73 38.76
N PRO A 560 -20.30 -20.17 37.46
CA PRO A 560 -19.40 -19.89 36.29
C PRO A 560 -20.24 -19.28 35.11
N PRO A 561 -20.32 -19.72 33.80
CA PRO A 561 -19.45 -20.49 32.86
C PRO A 561 -19.31 -19.99 31.37
N ARG A 562 -18.43 -20.67 30.62
CA ARG A 562 -18.30 -20.90 29.14
C ARG A 562 -18.89 -19.92 28.07
N ALA A 563 -17.99 -19.19 27.39
CA ALA A 563 -17.48 -19.37 26.00
C ALA A 563 -18.44 -19.82 24.85
N PRO A 564 -18.19 -19.45 23.55
CA PRO A 564 -16.93 -19.02 22.91
C PRO A 564 -16.99 -17.54 22.36
N THR A 565 -16.46 -17.02 21.22
CA THR A 565 -15.88 -17.56 19.95
C THR A 565 -15.10 -16.47 19.13
N VAL A 566 -14.36 -16.89 18.08
CA VAL A 566 -13.80 -16.12 16.92
C VAL A 566 -12.52 -15.26 17.14
N ARG A 567 -11.74 -15.15 16.05
CA ARG A 567 -10.38 -14.59 15.79
C ARG A 567 -10.38 -14.12 14.30
N PRO A 568 -9.35 -13.45 13.72
CA PRO A 568 -8.14 -12.80 14.27
C PRO A 568 -7.77 -11.44 13.57
N ASN A 569 -6.50 -11.02 13.71
CA ASN A 569 -5.66 -10.20 12.81
C ASN A 569 -5.61 -8.65 12.93
N ALA A 570 -4.36 -8.16 12.96
CA ALA A 570 -3.86 -6.79 12.79
C ALA A 570 -3.42 -6.58 11.31
N PRO A 571 -2.56 -5.60 10.88
CA PRO A 571 -1.87 -4.46 11.53
C PRO A 571 -2.06 -3.16 10.68
N PRO A 572 -1.11 -2.22 10.44
CA PRO A 572 0.11 -1.76 11.15
C PRO A 572 0.16 -0.22 11.41
N ALA A 573 1.31 0.29 11.88
CA ALA A 573 1.63 1.72 12.04
C ALA A 573 2.64 2.24 11.00
N PRO A 574 2.81 3.57 10.83
CA PRO A 574 3.90 4.18 10.05
C PRO A 574 5.14 4.54 10.91
N ARG A 575 6.30 4.79 10.26
CA ARG A 575 7.58 5.19 10.87
C ARG A 575 8.18 6.43 10.19
N SER A 576 9.00 7.20 10.90
CA SER A 576 10.03 8.10 10.35
C SER A 576 11.30 7.31 9.94
N PRO A 577 12.20 7.84 9.09
CA PRO A 577 13.35 8.61 9.62
C PRO A 577 13.94 9.68 8.65
N ARG A 578 15.10 10.27 9.01
CA ARG A 578 15.94 11.17 8.18
C ARG A 578 17.42 10.74 8.21
N SER A 579 18.07 10.68 7.05
CA SER A 579 19.50 11.05 6.81
C SER A 579 20.63 10.21 7.49
N PRO A 580 21.93 10.40 7.13
CA PRO A 580 22.55 10.48 5.78
C PRO A 580 23.91 9.71 5.64
N LEU A 581 24.61 9.87 4.48
CA LEU A 581 26.05 9.54 4.20
C LEU A 581 26.42 8.03 4.08
N SER A 582 27.44 7.58 3.32
CA SER A 582 28.32 8.20 2.28
C SER A 582 29.20 7.16 1.52
N VAL A 583 29.53 7.41 0.22
CA VAL A 583 30.79 7.06 -0.52
C VAL A 583 31.19 5.55 -0.61
N THR A 584 31.53 4.88 -1.73
CA THR A 584 32.17 5.15 -3.06
C THR A 584 31.45 4.40 -4.22
N GLY A 585 31.65 4.61 -5.53
CA GLY A 585 32.49 5.57 -6.31
C GLY A 585 32.80 5.05 -7.75
N SER A 586 33.11 5.95 -8.71
CA SER A 586 33.67 5.70 -10.08
C SER A 586 32.78 4.94 -11.11
N SER A 587 32.71 5.25 -12.42
CA SER A 587 33.45 6.16 -13.32
C SER A 587 32.58 6.70 -14.49
N LYS A 588 32.95 7.86 -15.08
CA LYS A 588 32.95 8.28 -16.53
C LYS A 588 31.76 7.87 -17.45
N THR A 589 31.20 8.70 -18.34
CA THR A 589 31.80 9.74 -19.23
C THR A 589 30.85 10.93 -19.53
N SER A 590 31.38 11.93 -20.27
CA SER A 590 30.74 13.11 -20.87
C SER A 590 29.38 12.91 -21.58
N GLY A 591 28.54 13.95 -21.75
CA GLY A 591 28.68 15.31 -21.20
C GLY A 591 27.80 16.40 -21.86
N SER A 592 27.56 17.46 -21.09
CA SER A 592 27.08 18.82 -21.45
C SER A 592 25.92 18.97 -22.47
N ASN A 593 24.71 19.21 -21.94
CA ASN A 593 23.82 20.24 -22.49
C ASN A 593 24.05 21.54 -21.69
N MET A 594 23.97 22.70 -22.33
CA MET A 594 24.35 24.00 -21.74
C MET A 594 23.16 24.95 -21.70
N ALA A 595 22.80 25.45 -20.51
CA ALA A 595 21.66 26.34 -20.31
C ALA A 595 21.91 27.32 -19.15
N TYR A 596 22.14 28.60 -19.50
CA TYR A 596 22.08 29.80 -18.65
C TYR A 596 22.03 31.02 -19.61
N MET A 597 21.54 32.20 -19.25
CA MET A 597 21.00 32.66 -17.96
C MET A 597 19.76 33.56 -18.18
N GLU A 598 19.01 33.84 -17.11
CA GLU A 598 17.99 34.89 -17.10
C GLU A 598 18.61 36.29 -17.27
N LEU A 599 17.79 37.26 -17.71
CA LEU A 599 17.70 38.56 -17.01
C LEU A 599 16.35 39.23 -17.30
N ARG A 600 15.75 39.87 -16.28
CA ARG A 600 14.40 40.43 -16.31
C ARG A 600 14.43 41.93 -15.98
N GLY A 601 14.23 42.79 -16.98
CA GLY A 601 14.31 44.25 -16.83
C GLY A 601 13.05 44.98 -17.31
N LYS A 602 12.47 45.85 -16.46
CA LYS A 602 11.41 46.81 -16.84
C LYS A 602 12.06 48.16 -17.20
N GLY A 603 11.60 48.86 -18.23
CA GLY A 603 12.13 50.19 -18.58
C GLY A 603 11.25 51.00 -19.53
N SER A 604 10.57 52.02 -19.01
CA SER A 604 9.74 52.96 -19.78
C SER A 604 10.59 53.91 -20.65
N GLY A 605 10.11 54.27 -21.85
CA GLY A 605 10.78 55.24 -22.72
C GLY A 605 9.88 55.85 -23.81
N LYS A 606 9.08 56.87 -23.47
CA LYS A 606 8.33 57.65 -24.47
C LYS A 606 9.27 58.57 -25.28
N ARG A 607 9.13 58.57 -26.61
CA ARG A 607 9.17 59.79 -27.45
C ARG A 607 8.64 59.51 -28.86
N HIS A 608 7.54 60.17 -29.24
CA HIS A 608 7.31 60.53 -30.64
C HIS A 608 8.17 61.75 -30.97
N LEU A 609 8.65 61.87 -32.21
CA LEU A 609 8.54 63.10 -33.02
C LEU A 609 9.10 62.85 -34.44
N SER A 610 8.55 63.59 -35.40
CA SER A 610 9.11 63.97 -36.72
C SER A 610 9.71 62.89 -37.63
N GLY A 611 9.11 62.73 -38.81
CA GLY A 611 9.78 62.24 -40.01
C GLY A 611 9.80 63.31 -41.11
N SER A 612 10.62 63.11 -42.16
CA SER A 612 10.70 63.92 -43.39
C SER A 612 11.20 65.37 -43.27
N ALA A 613 11.93 65.94 -44.25
CA ALA A 613 12.57 65.38 -45.45
C ALA A 613 13.63 66.36 -46.04
N TYR A 614 14.29 65.92 -47.11
CA TYR A 614 15.12 66.70 -48.06
C TYR A 614 16.46 67.28 -47.57
N LEU A 615 17.55 66.93 -48.28
CA LEU A 615 18.11 67.78 -49.34
C LEU A 615 19.04 66.96 -50.27
N LEU A 616 19.39 67.53 -51.42
CA LEU A 616 19.92 66.85 -52.61
C LEU A 616 21.30 66.18 -52.43
N ARG A 617 21.49 65.03 -53.09
CA ARG A 617 22.41 64.96 -54.24
C ARG A 617 21.96 63.94 -55.27
#